data_AF-A0A2E6Q638-F1
#
_entry.id   AF-A0A2E6Q638-F1
#
_cell.length_a   1.000
_cell.length_b   1.000
_cell.length_c   1.000
_cell.angle_alpha   90.00
_cell.angle_beta   90.00
_cell.angle_gamma   90.00
#
_symmetry.space_group_name_H-M   'P 1'
#
loop_
_entity.id
_entity.type
_entity.pdbx_description
1 polymer ?
#
loop_
_entity_poly.entity_id
_entity_poly.type
_entity_poly.pdbx_seq_one_letter_code
_entity_poly.pdbx_strand_id
1 'polypeptide(L)'
;MAVSVDKPNLPLQLILLATIIVLGGAYGSQYFGDLHPCKLCLYQRWPWWIAGGLALTAILLPSVAHLKSRLMILVGLVLIVGSAIAVYHVGVEFKWWQGPATCSGNIELPKSLSELHATLQRAPVVRCDEVSWSLFGISMAGYNALISASAGIFSLVVGTRTTK
;
A
#
# COMPACT_ATOMS: atom_id res chain seq x y z
N MET A 1 5.51 -5.85 -27.44
CA MET A 1 4.95 -4.49 -27.24
C MET A 1 5.92 -3.71 -26.38
N ALA A 2 6.83 -2.99 -27.02
CA ALA A 2 7.69 -2.04 -26.30
C ALA A 2 6.83 -0.83 -25.96
N VAL A 3 6.51 -0.64 -24.68
CA VAL A 3 6.01 0.64 -24.19
C VAL A 3 7.05 1.67 -24.62
N SER A 4 6.68 2.67 -25.41
CA SER A 4 7.62 3.72 -25.87
C SER A 4 8.11 4.50 -24.65
N VAL A 5 9.27 4.10 -24.12
CA VAL A 5 9.99 4.73 -23.00
C VAL A 5 10.66 6.05 -23.44
N ASP A 6 10.33 6.56 -24.64
CA ASP A 6 11.03 7.68 -25.26
C ASP A 6 10.69 9.03 -24.61
N LYS A 7 9.68 9.08 -23.73
CA LYS A 7 9.40 10.24 -22.88
C LYS A 7 9.93 9.99 -21.47
N PRO A 8 10.87 10.82 -20.95
CA PRO A 8 11.50 10.61 -19.64
C PRO A 8 10.52 10.62 -18.46
N ASN A 9 9.30 11.13 -18.66
CA ASN A 9 8.26 11.19 -17.64
C ASN A 9 7.25 10.04 -17.71
N LEU A 10 7.19 9.25 -18.80
CA LEU A 10 6.15 8.24 -18.96
C LEU A 10 6.16 7.19 -17.83
N PRO A 11 7.30 6.61 -17.41
CA PRO A 11 7.32 5.66 -16.31
C PRO A 11 6.82 6.26 -14.99
N LEU A 12 7.17 7.52 -14.72
CA LEU A 12 6.74 8.24 -13.52
C LEU A 12 5.23 8.54 -13.57
N GLN A 13 4.70 8.88 -14.74
CA GLN A 13 3.27 9.07 -14.95
C GLN A 13 2.48 7.78 -14.73
N LEU A 14 3.02 6.63 -15.15
CA LEU A 14 2.41 5.32 -14.90
C LEU A 14 2.35 5.00 -13.39
N ILE A 15 3.43 5.31 -12.65
CA ILE A 15 3.41 5.18 -11.19
C ILE A 15 2.38 6.10 -10.55
N LEU A 16 2.31 7.36 -10.97
CA LEU A 16 1.34 8.31 -10.43
C LEU A 16 -0.10 7.85 -10.70
N LEU A 17 -0.37 7.36 -11.91
CA LEU A 17 -1.68 6.78 -12.26
C LEU A 17 -1.99 5.54 -11.42
N ALA A 18 -1.02 4.65 -11.22
CA ALA A 18 -1.18 3.48 -10.36
C ALA A 18 -1.47 3.89 -8.91
N THR A 19 -0.76 4.89 -8.37
CA THR A 19 -1.04 5.45 -7.04
C THR A 19 -2.48 5.95 -6.94
N ILE A 20 -2.95 6.71 -7.92
CA ILE A 20 -4.32 7.24 -7.94
C ILE A 20 -5.34 6.10 -7.97
N ILE A 21 -5.12 5.09 -8.81
CA ILE A 21 -6.03 3.94 -8.92
C ILE A 21 -6.06 3.14 -7.62
N VAL A 22 -4.90 2.83 -7.03
CA VAL A 22 -4.82 2.00 -5.81
C VAL A 22 -5.38 2.74 -4.60
N LEU A 23 -4.94 3.99 -4.37
CA LEU A 23 -5.47 4.78 -3.25
C LEU A 23 -6.93 5.14 -3.47
N GLY A 24 -7.32 5.49 -4.69
CA GLY A 24 -8.71 5.74 -5.06
C GLY A 24 -9.59 4.52 -4.83
N GLY A 25 -9.12 3.32 -5.18
CA GLY A 25 -9.78 2.06 -4.88
C GLY A 25 -9.89 1.82 -3.37
N ALA A 26 -8.84 2.09 -2.60
CA ALA A 26 -8.85 1.89 -1.14
C ALA A 26 -9.77 2.88 -0.41
N TYR A 27 -9.76 4.16 -0.77
CA TYR A 27 -10.68 5.16 -0.21
C TYR A 27 -12.10 4.97 -0.73
N GLY A 28 -12.26 4.58 -1.99
CA GLY A 28 -13.56 4.27 -2.57
C GLY A 28 -14.22 3.07 -1.87
N SER A 29 -13.45 2.01 -1.62
CA SER A 29 -13.92 0.85 -0.85
C SER A 29 -14.28 1.23 0.60
N GLN A 30 -13.53 2.15 1.20
CA GLN A 30 -13.81 2.64 2.56
C GLN A 30 -15.08 3.49 2.65
N TYR A 31 -15.30 4.42 1.71
CA TYR A 31 -16.38 5.40 1.82
C TYR A 31 -17.65 5.01 1.06
N PHE A 32 -17.54 4.23 -0.02
CA PHE A 32 -18.68 3.74 -0.83
C PHE A 32 -18.95 2.25 -0.65
N GLY A 33 -17.94 1.46 -0.26
CA GLY A 33 -18.07 0.02 -0.05
C GLY A 33 -18.28 -0.39 1.41
N ASP A 34 -18.31 0.56 2.35
CA ASP A 34 -18.38 0.32 3.80
C ASP A 34 -17.29 -0.62 4.35
N LEU A 35 -16.16 -0.73 3.63
CA LEU A 35 -15.02 -1.56 4.01
C LEU A 35 -14.03 -0.72 4.81
N HIS A 36 -14.30 -0.58 6.12
CA HIS A 36 -13.42 0.16 7.01
C HIS A 36 -12.01 -0.45 7.07
N PRO A 37 -10.94 0.35 6.98
CA PRO A 37 -9.59 -0.17 6.94
C PRO A 37 -9.15 -0.63 8.34
N CYS A 38 -8.56 -1.82 8.41
CA CYS A 38 -7.78 -2.23 9.56
C CYS A 38 -6.43 -1.46 9.61
N LYS A 39 -5.68 -1.61 10.70
CA LYS A 39 -4.38 -0.93 10.85
C LYS A 39 -3.36 -1.32 9.78
N LEU A 40 -3.32 -2.59 9.38
CA LEU A 40 -2.42 -3.04 8.31
C LEU A 40 -2.84 -2.49 6.94
N CYS A 41 -4.14 -2.35 6.66
CA CYS A 41 -4.62 -1.63 5.47
C CYS A 41 -4.10 -0.19 5.42
N LEU A 42 -4.11 0.52 6.56
CA LEU A 42 -3.58 1.89 6.64
C LEU A 42 -2.07 1.92 6.39
N TYR A 43 -1.31 0.96 6.94
CA TYR A 43 0.13 0.85 6.70
C TYR A 43 0.46 0.59 5.24
N GLN A 44 -0.38 -0.18 4.54
CA GLN A 44 -0.22 -0.42 3.11
C GLN A 44 -0.47 0.82 2.23
N ARG A 45 -1.18 1.84 2.71
CA ARG A 45 -1.41 3.09 1.97
C ARG A 45 -0.18 4.00 1.95
N TRP A 46 0.63 4.00 3.00
CA TRP A 46 1.80 4.86 3.12
C TRP A 46 2.83 4.68 1.98
N PRO A 47 3.23 3.44 1.61
CA PRO A 47 4.10 3.22 0.45
C PRO A 47 3.58 3.86 -0.83
N TRP A 48 2.28 3.78 -1.10
CA TRP A 48 1.67 4.40 -2.29
C TRP A 48 1.66 5.93 -2.24
N TRP A 49 1.38 6.51 -1.06
CA TRP A 49 1.50 7.95 -0.86
C TRP A 49 2.93 8.45 -1.09
N ILE A 50 3.92 7.76 -0.52
CA ILE A 50 5.34 8.11 -0.68
C ILE A 50 5.76 7.94 -2.15
N ALA A 51 5.43 6.81 -2.78
CA ALA A 51 5.74 6.55 -4.18
C ALA A 51 5.12 7.60 -5.11
N GLY A 52 3.85 7.96 -4.90
CA GLY A 52 3.17 9.01 -5.65
C GLY A 52 3.83 10.38 -5.47
N GLY A 53 4.20 10.74 -4.23
CA GLY A 53 4.89 11.99 -3.94
C GLY A 53 6.27 12.06 -4.61
N LEU A 54 7.03 10.96 -4.58
CA LEU A 54 8.33 10.86 -5.27
C LEU A 54 8.18 10.95 -6.79
N ALA A 55 7.19 10.25 -7.35
CA ALA A 55 6.91 10.29 -8.78
C ALA A 55 6.50 11.69 -9.25
N LEU A 56 5.61 12.35 -8.50
CA LEU A 56 5.19 13.73 -8.77
C LEU A 56 6.39 14.69 -8.68
N THR A 57 7.20 14.56 -7.63
CA THR A 57 8.43 15.37 -7.47
C THR A 57 9.36 15.20 -8.67
N ALA A 58 9.59 13.96 -9.12
CA ALA A 58 10.45 13.68 -10.27
C ALA A 58 9.90 14.28 -11.58
N ILE A 59 8.57 14.33 -11.75
CA ILE A 59 7.90 14.93 -12.91
C ILE A 59 8.06 16.47 -12.91
N LEU A 60 7.92 17.09 -11.74
CA LEU A 60 7.98 18.56 -11.57
C LEU A 60 9.41 19.11 -11.66
N LEU A 61 10.43 18.28 -11.37
CA LEU A 61 11.82 18.68 -11.48
C LEU A 61 12.26 18.85 -12.94
N PRO A 62 13.21 19.78 -13.21
CA PRO A 62 13.86 19.90 -14.52
C PRO A 62 14.39 18.55 -15.00
N SER A 63 14.43 18.33 -16.32
CA SER A 63 14.71 17.02 -16.90
C SER A 63 16.18 16.60 -16.78
N VAL A 64 16.59 16.28 -15.56
CA VAL A 64 17.90 15.78 -15.19
C VAL A 64 17.82 14.26 -15.10
N ALA A 65 18.34 13.57 -16.12
CA ALA A 65 18.16 12.12 -16.31
C ALA A 65 18.58 11.30 -15.08
N HIS A 66 19.76 11.59 -14.51
CA HIS A 66 20.28 10.85 -13.35
C HIS A 66 19.41 11.02 -12.10
N LEU A 67 18.82 12.20 -11.89
CA LEU A 67 17.97 12.47 -10.72
C LEU A 67 16.64 11.72 -10.84
N LYS A 68 16.01 11.74 -12.02
CA LYS A 68 14.80 10.96 -12.31
C LYS A 68 15.06 9.46 -12.14
N SER A 69 16.22 8.99 -12.58
CA SER A 69 16.66 7.60 -12.39
C SER A 69 16.72 7.21 -10.91
N ARG A 70 17.37 8.03 -10.07
CA ARG A 70 17.48 7.80 -8.63
C ARG A 70 16.13 7.84 -7.93
N LEU A 71 15.27 8.79 -8.28
CA LEU A 71 13.91 8.86 -7.74
C LEU A 71 13.07 7.64 -8.15
N MET A 72 13.21 7.14 -9.37
CA MET A 72 12.55 5.91 -9.81
C MET A 72 13.04 4.68 -9.04
N ILE A 73 14.33 4.58 -8.73
CA ILE A 73 14.86 3.52 -7.86
C ILE A 73 14.25 3.62 -6.47
N LEU A 74 14.17 4.82 -5.90
CA LEU A 74 13.60 5.05 -4.57
C LEU A 74 12.11 4.67 -4.53
N VAL A 75 11.33 5.06 -5.55
CA VAL A 75 9.94 4.60 -5.74
C VAL A 75 9.89 3.07 -5.72
N GLY A 76 10.79 2.42 -6.47
CA GLY A 76 10.88 0.97 -6.50
C GLY A 76 11.08 0.33 -5.13
N LEU A 77 12.06 0.82 -4.37
CA LEU A 77 12.35 0.33 -3.02
C LEU A 77 11.16 0.51 -2.08
N VAL A 78 10.50 1.67 -2.11
CA VAL A 78 9.32 1.96 -1.29
C VAL A 78 8.17 1.00 -1.59
N LEU A 79 7.91 0.73 -2.87
CA LEU A 79 6.84 -0.19 -3.27
C LEU A 79 7.18 -1.66 -2.97
N ILE A 80 8.46 -2.06 -3.00
CA ILE A 80 8.88 -3.38 -2.51
C ILE A 80 8.63 -3.52 -1.01
N VAL A 81 8.94 -2.49 -0.21
CA VAL A 81 8.58 -2.47 1.22
C VAL A 81 7.06 -2.57 1.38
N GLY A 82 6.28 -1.84 0.58
CA GLY A 82 4.82 -1.95 0.58
C GLY A 82 4.31 -3.34 0.26
N SER A 83 4.93 -4.02 -0.71
CA SER A 83 4.62 -5.42 -1.02
C SER A 83 4.95 -6.35 0.16
N ALA A 84 6.09 -6.15 0.83
CA ALA A 84 6.45 -6.93 2.02
C ALA A 84 5.42 -6.76 3.15
N ILE A 85 4.96 -5.53 3.41
CA ILE A 85 3.89 -5.26 4.39
C ILE A 85 2.59 -5.95 3.99
N ALA A 86 2.27 -5.95 2.70
CA ALA A 86 1.06 -6.58 2.18
C ALA A 86 1.13 -8.11 2.27
N VAL A 87 2.27 -8.73 1.94
CA VAL A 87 2.53 -10.15 2.17
C VAL A 87 2.38 -10.48 3.65
N TYR A 88 2.96 -9.68 4.55
CA TYR A 88 2.78 -9.83 5.99
C TYR A 88 1.30 -9.85 6.38
N HIS A 89 0.50 -8.91 5.85
CA HIS A 89 -0.94 -8.87 6.11
C HIS A 89 -1.65 -10.14 5.60
N VAL A 90 -1.33 -10.61 4.39
CA VAL A 90 -1.89 -11.87 3.86
C VAL A 90 -1.54 -13.06 4.77
N GLY A 91 -0.31 -13.15 5.29
CA GLY A 91 0.03 -14.21 6.22
C GLY A 91 -0.67 -14.07 7.58
N VAL A 92 -1.01 -12.85 8.01
CA VAL A 92 -1.87 -12.64 9.19
C VAL A 92 -3.31 -13.10 8.90
N GLU A 93 -3.85 -12.82 7.70
CA GLU A 93 -5.17 -13.33 7.26
C GLU A 93 -5.20 -14.87 7.23
N PHE A 94 -4.15 -15.51 6.72
CA PHE A 94 -3.99 -16.97 6.73
C PHE A 94 -3.53 -17.56 8.07
N LYS A 95 -3.41 -16.74 9.12
CA LYS A 95 -2.96 -17.12 10.46
C LYS A 95 -1.56 -17.78 10.50
N TRP A 96 -0.73 -17.54 9.48
CA TRP A 96 0.68 -17.96 9.48
C TRP A 96 1.50 -17.17 10.49
N TRP A 97 1.13 -15.91 10.71
CA TRP A 97 1.79 -15.01 11.65
C TRP A 97 0.79 -14.31 12.56
N GLN A 98 1.25 -13.92 13.74
CA GLN A 98 0.47 -13.06 14.63
C GLN A 98 0.41 -11.65 14.05
N GLY A 99 -0.79 -11.06 14.05
CA GLY A 99 -0.98 -9.66 13.70
C GLY A 99 -0.43 -8.72 14.79
N PRO A 100 -0.32 -7.41 14.51
CA PRO A 100 0.04 -6.42 15.53
C PRO A 100 -0.89 -6.50 16.74
N ALA A 101 -0.39 -6.25 17.95
CA ALA A 101 -1.20 -6.26 19.19
C ALA A 101 -2.40 -5.30 19.16
N THR A 102 -2.36 -4.29 18.29
CA THR A 102 -3.46 -3.34 18.06
C THR A 102 -4.50 -3.83 17.05
N CYS A 103 -4.24 -4.94 16.36
CA CYS A 103 -5.12 -5.61 15.41
C CYS A 103 -5.79 -6.85 16.02
N SER A 104 -5.08 -7.54 16.93
CA SER A 104 -5.65 -8.59 17.76
C SER A 104 -6.34 -7.92 18.95
N GLY A 105 -7.61 -8.20 19.14
CA GLY A 105 -8.39 -7.69 20.26
C GLY A 105 -7.96 -8.29 21.60
N ASN A 106 -6.69 -8.15 21.98
CA ASN A 106 -6.25 -8.24 23.38
C ASN A 106 -6.75 -6.98 24.10
N ILE A 107 -8.07 -6.82 24.13
CA ILE A 107 -8.75 -5.94 25.05
C ILE A 107 -8.52 -6.62 26.39
N GLU A 108 -7.64 -6.07 27.23
CA GLU A 108 -7.66 -6.41 28.65
C GLU A 108 -9.13 -6.34 29.08
N LEU A 109 -9.67 -7.46 29.59
CA LEU A 109 -11.07 -7.52 30.01
C LEU A 109 -11.34 -6.29 30.89
N PRO A 110 -12.23 -5.38 30.47
CA PRO A 110 -12.47 -4.16 31.21
C PRO A 110 -12.87 -4.54 32.63
N LYS A 111 -12.20 -3.94 33.61
CA LYS A 111 -12.36 -4.30 35.02
C LYS A 111 -13.71 -3.82 35.58
N SER A 112 -14.46 -3.05 34.80
CA SER A 112 -15.76 -2.50 35.13
C SER A 112 -16.66 -2.29 33.91
N LEU A 113 -17.97 -2.22 34.15
CA LEU A 113 -18.99 -1.88 33.15
C LEU A 113 -18.78 -0.48 32.54
N SER A 114 -18.25 0.47 33.31
CA SER A 114 -17.93 1.82 32.82
C SER A 114 -16.73 1.82 31.86
N GLU A 115 -15.69 1.02 32.12
CA GLU A 115 -14.57 0.83 31.20
C GLU A 115 -15.00 0.10 29.91
N LEU A 116 -15.89 -0.88 30.01
CA LEU A 116 -16.49 -1.53 28.84
C LEU A 116 -17.28 -0.52 28.01
N HIS A 117 -18.15 0.27 28.64
CA HIS A 117 -18.93 1.29 27.93
C HIS A 117 -18.03 2.35 27.28
N ALA A 118 -16.99 2.83 27.97
CA ALA A 118 -16.01 3.75 27.39
C ALA A 118 -15.21 3.14 26.22
N THR A 119 -14.96 1.83 26.26
CA THR A 119 -14.26 1.09 25.19
C THR A 119 -15.17 0.85 23.99
N LEU A 120 -16.45 0.55 24.21
CA LEU A 120 -17.47 0.44 23.15
C LEU A 120 -17.78 1.78 22.48
N GLN A 121 -17.61 2.89 23.20
CA GLN A 121 -17.68 4.24 22.62
C GLN A 121 -16.43 4.62 21.81
N ARG A 122 -15.30 3.92 21.98
CA ARG A 122 -14.16 4.05 21.07
C ARG A 122 -14.48 3.26 19.80
N ALA A 123 -14.20 3.86 18.65
CA ALA A 123 -14.56 3.32 17.34
C ALA A 123 -14.24 1.82 17.18
N PRO A 124 -15.10 1.02 16.51
CA PRO A 124 -14.91 -0.41 16.36
C PRO A 124 -13.55 -0.72 15.73
N VAL A 125 -12.75 -1.53 16.43
CA VAL A 125 -11.44 -1.95 15.95
C VAL A 125 -11.64 -3.00 14.86
N VAL A 126 -11.38 -2.62 13.60
CA VAL A 126 -11.40 -3.56 12.48
C VAL A 126 -10.21 -4.51 12.58
N ARG A 127 -10.50 -5.80 12.57
CA ARG A 127 -9.53 -6.88 12.69
C ARG A 127 -8.64 -6.98 11.45
N CYS A 128 -7.34 -7.18 11.66
CA CYS A 128 -6.38 -7.35 10.56
C CYS A 128 -6.18 -8.82 10.15
N ASP A 129 -6.81 -9.75 10.88
CA ASP A 129 -6.69 -11.19 10.64
C ASP A 129 -7.94 -11.76 9.96
N GLU A 130 -8.89 -10.91 9.58
CA GLU A 130 -10.12 -11.27 8.87
C GLU A 130 -10.12 -10.64 7.48
N VAL A 131 -10.49 -11.44 6.47
CA VAL A 131 -10.56 -10.98 5.08
C VAL A 131 -11.86 -10.20 4.89
N SER A 132 -11.77 -8.87 4.86
CA SER A 132 -12.93 -7.99 4.66
C SER A 132 -13.54 -8.08 3.25
N TRP A 133 -12.71 -8.39 2.26
CA TRP A 133 -13.13 -8.57 0.87
C TRP A 133 -12.13 -9.42 0.10
N SER A 134 -12.65 -10.24 -0.81
CA SER A 134 -11.84 -11.02 -1.74
C SER A 134 -12.49 -11.14 -3.11
N LEU A 135 -11.68 -11.36 -4.13
CA LEU A 135 -12.10 -11.65 -5.50
C LEU A 135 -11.19 -12.73 -6.08
N PHE A 136 -11.79 -13.76 -6.68
CA PHE A 136 -11.08 -14.95 -7.19
C PHE A 136 -10.18 -15.63 -6.14
N GLY A 137 -10.56 -15.57 -4.87
CA GLY A 137 -9.79 -16.15 -3.75
C GLY A 137 -8.58 -15.31 -3.30
N ILE A 138 -8.39 -14.12 -3.85
CA ILE A 138 -7.32 -13.18 -3.45
C ILE A 138 -7.95 -12.06 -2.61
N SER A 139 -7.41 -11.82 -1.41
CA SER A 139 -7.83 -10.73 -0.54
C SER A 139 -7.38 -9.37 -1.08
N MET A 140 -7.96 -8.27 -0.58
CA MET A 140 -7.43 -6.93 -0.89
C MET A 140 -5.95 -6.78 -0.57
N ALA A 141 -5.49 -7.36 0.55
CA ALA A 141 -4.08 -7.37 0.91
C ALA A 141 -3.24 -8.13 -0.14
N GLY A 142 -3.76 -9.26 -0.64
CA GLY A 142 -3.13 -10.03 -1.72
C GLY A 142 -3.00 -9.25 -3.02
N TYR A 143 -4.06 -8.57 -3.45
CA TYR A 143 -3.99 -7.70 -4.63
C TYR A 143 -2.98 -6.57 -4.44
N ASN A 144 -2.96 -5.93 -3.27
CA ASN A 144 -2.00 -4.87 -3.01
C ASN A 144 -0.55 -5.41 -2.99
N ALA A 145 -0.31 -6.63 -2.50
CA ALA A 145 1.01 -7.27 -2.53
C ALA A 145 1.51 -7.46 -3.97
N LEU A 146 0.65 -7.98 -4.86
CA LEU A 146 0.96 -8.23 -6.27
C LEU A 146 1.21 -6.92 -7.03
N ILE A 147 0.34 -5.93 -6.86
CA ILE A 147 0.45 -4.64 -7.56
C ILE A 147 1.69 -3.88 -7.08
N SER A 148 1.92 -3.83 -5.76
CA SER A 148 3.10 -3.16 -5.19
C SER A 148 4.40 -3.85 -5.62
N ALA A 149 4.45 -5.18 -5.65
CA ALA A 149 5.61 -5.92 -6.16
C ALA A 149 5.88 -5.60 -7.64
N SER A 150 4.84 -5.67 -8.47
CA SER A 150 4.96 -5.45 -9.92
C SER A 150 5.41 -4.03 -10.24
N ALA A 151 4.80 -3.03 -9.59
CA ALA A 151 5.17 -1.62 -9.75
C ALA A 151 6.57 -1.32 -9.17
N GLY A 152 6.93 -1.95 -8.04
CA GLY A 152 8.26 -1.85 -7.44
C GLY A 152 9.36 -2.38 -8.36
N ILE A 153 9.18 -3.61 -8.87
CA ILE A 153 10.12 -4.24 -9.82
C ILE A 153 10.23 -3.40 -11.10
N PHE A 154 9.10 -2.97 -11.67
CA PHE A 154 9.07 -2.10 -12.84
C PHE A 154 9.92 -0.83 -12.61
N SER A 155 9.75 -0.19 -11.46
CA SER A 155 10.46 1.04 -11.11
C SER A 155 11.97 0.82 -10.95
N LEU A 156 12.38 -0.28 -10.31
CA LEU A 156 13.80 -0.64 -10.17
C LEU A 156 14.45 -0.94 -11.53
N VAL A 157 13.77 -1.69 -12.39
CA VAL A 157 14.28 -2.04 -13.73
C VAL A 157 14.42 -0.79 -14.60
N VAL A 158 13.42 0.10 -14.61
CA VAL A 158 13.50 1.36 -15.36
C VAL A 158 14.58 2.28 -14.78
N GLY A 159 14.59 2.45 -13.45
CA GLY A 159 15.52 3.34 -12.77
C GLY A 159 16.99 2.93 -12.89
N THR A 160 17.30 1.64 -13.11
CA THR A 160 18.68 1.15 -13.32
C THR A 160 19.12 1.18 -14.78
N ARG A 161 18.18 1.22 -15.73
CA ARG A 161 18.49 1.35 -17.17
C ARG A 161 18.86 2.78 -17.55
N THR A 162 18.25 3.77 -16.91
CA THR A 162 18.49 5.19 -17.19
C THR A 162 19.75 5.74 -16.50
N THR A 163 20.35 4.98 -15.57
CA THR A 163 21.66 5.32 -14.96
C THR A 163 22.87 4.87 -15.79
N LYS A 164 22.68 3.98 -16.77
CA LYS A 164 23.72 3.55 -17.70
C LYS A 164 23.77 4.49 -18.90
#